data_AF-I3JCK3-F1
#
_entry.id   AF-I3JCK3-F1
#
_cell.length_a   1.000
_cell.length_b   1.000
_cell.length_c   1.000
_cell.angle_alpha   90.00
_cell.angle_beta   90.00
_cell.angle_gamma   90.00
#
_symmetry.space_group_name_H-M   'P 1'
#
loop_
_entity.id
_entity.type
_entity.pdbx_description
1 polymer ?
#
loop_
_entity_poly.entity_id
_entity_poly.type
_entity_poly.pdbx_seq_one_letter_code
_entity_poly.pdbx_strand_id
1 'polypeptide(L)' 'MNPDEFKAKYGIKKPQLDAPELVFSCQSGRRSGLAIGKVQQLGYVTARNYTGGYSEWSKKEGK' A
#
# COMPACT_ATOMS: atom_id res chain seq x y z
N MET A 1 3.69 -12.68 -11.19
CA MET A 1 2.28 -12.96 -10.86
C MET A 1 1.40 -12.22 -11.84
N ASN A 2 0.68 -12.98 -12.64
CA ASN A 2 -0.33 -12.45 -13.55
C ASN A 2 -1.55 -11.94 -12.75
N PRO A 3 -2.48 -11.18 -13.37
CA PRO A 3 -3.64 -10.62 -12.66
C PRO A 3 -4.57 -11.66 -12.03
N ASP A 4 -4.75 -12.82 -12.66
CA ASP A 4 -5.68 -13.86 -12.20
C ASP A 4 -5.16 -14.58 -10.94
N GLU A 5 -3.88 -14.93 -10.92
CA GLU A 5 -3.19 -15.46 -9.73
C GLU A 5 -3.24 -14.47 -8.55
N PHE A 6 -3.08 -13.18 -8.84
CA PHE A 6 -3.13 -12.14 -7.82
C PHE A 6 -4.54 -12.06 -7.20
N LYS A 7 -5.57 -12.08 -8.04
CA LYS A 7 -6.96 -12.06 -7.59
C LYS A 7 -7.31 -13.32 -6.80
N ALA A 8 -6.88 -14.49 -7.26
CA ALA A 8 -7.09 -15.75 -6.54
C ALA A 8 -6.43 -15.75 -5.15
N LYS A 9 -5.22 -15.19 -5.03
CA LYS A 9 -4.46 -15.16 -3.77
C LYS A 9 -4.92 -14.09 -2.80
N TYR A 10 -5.24 -12.89 -3.28
CA TYR A 10 -5.51 -11.71 -2.42
C TYR A 10 -6.97 -11.26 -2.43
N GLY A 11 -7.84 -11.88 -3.23
CA GLY A 11 -9.28 -11.59 -3.30
C GLY A 11 -9.64 -10.27 -4.00
N ILE A 12 -8.64 -9.50 -4.44
CA ILE A 12 -8.84 -8.20 -5.10
C ILE A 12 -8.16 -8.19 -6.48
N LYS A 13 -8.67 -7.36 -7.39
CA LYS A 13 -8.01 -7.14 -8.68
C LYS A 13 -6.64 -6.51 -8.44
N LYS A 14 -5.62 -6.99 -9.15
CA LYS A 14 -4.28 -6.38 -9.12
C LYS A 14 -4.38 -4.90 -9.52
N PRO A 15 -3.89 -3.95 -8.70
CA PRO A 15 -3.90 -2.54 -9.04
C PRO A 15 -3.07 -2.26 -10.29
N GLN A 16 -3.52 -1.29 -11.09
CA GLN A 16 -2.74 -0.74 -12.21
C GLN A 16 -1.49 -0.03 -11.69
N LEU A 17 -0.48 0.13 -12.55
CA LEU A 17 0.79 0.75 -12.18
C LEU A 17 0.64 2.24 -11.81
N ASP A 18 -0.38 2.89 -12.34
CA ASP A 18 -0.73 4.29 -12.13
C ASP A 18 -1.93 4.48 -11.19
N ALA A 19 -2.42 3.41 -10.53
CA ALA A 19 -3.58 3.45 -9.63
C ALA A 19 -3.44 4.53 -8.52
N PRO A 20 -4.17 5.66 -8.59
CA PRO A 20 -4.02 6.78 -7.67
C PRO A 20 -4.45 6.46 -6.24
N GLU A 21 -5.27 5.42 -6.06
CA GLU A 21 -5.80 4.94 -4.79
C GLU A 21 -4.82 4.02 -4.01
N LEU A 22 -3.67 3.68 -4.59
CA LEU A 22 -2.73 2.73 -3.96
C LEU A 22 -1.95 3.38 -2.81
N VAL A 23 -2.45 3.21 -1.59
CA VAL A 23 -1.82 3.71 -0.36
C VAL A 23 -1.36 2.57 0.53
N PHE A 24 -0.07 2.56 0.86
CA PHE A 24 0.51 1.63 1.83
C PHE A 24 0.53 2.25 3.22
N SER A 25 0.08 1.49 4.21
CA SER A 25 0.16 1.85 5.63
C SER A 25 0.72 0.69 6.45
N CYS A 26 1.20 0.99 7.65
CA CYS A 26 1.54 0.00 8.66
C CYS A 26 1.28 0.60 10.05
N GLN A 27 1.85 0.04 11.12
CA GLN A 27 1.66 0.59 12.46
C GLN A 27 2.22 2.02 12.61
N SER A 28 3.46 2.26 12.17
CA SER A 28 4.21 3.50 12.41
C SER A 28 4.86 4.10 11.15
N GLY A 29 4.37 3.72 9.96
CA GLY A 29 4.91 4.20 8.67
C GLY A 29 6.21 3.56 8.17
N ARG A 30 6.99 2.88 9.03
CA ARG A 30 8.30 2.32 8.64
C ARG A 30 8.21 1.19 7.60
N ARG A 31 7.33 0.20 7.81
CA ARG A 31 7.18 -0.94 6.89
C ARG A 31 6.54 -0.54 5.56
N SER A 32 5.57 0.37 5.61
CA SER A 32 4.96 0.93 4.40
C SER A 32 5.95 1.77 3.60
N GLY A 33 6.90 2.46 4.24
CA GLY A 33 8.02 3.11 3.55
C GLY A 33 8.91 2.12 2.79
N LEU A 34 9.24 0.98 3.40
CA LEU A 34 9.99 -0.09 2.70
C LEU A 34 9.19 -0.70 1.54
N ALA A 35 7.87 -0.84 1.71
CA ALA A 35 7.00 -1.33 0.65
C ALA A 35 6.99 -0.39 -0.56
N ILE A 36 6.96 0.94 -0.35
CA ILE A 36 7.06 1.93 -1.42
C ILE A 36 8.31 1.72 -2.28
N GLY A 37 9.48 1.56 -1.67
CA GLY A 37 10.71 1.32 -2.44
C GLY A 37 10.61 0.09 -3.35
N LYS A 38 9.96 -0.99 -2.87
CA LYS A 38 9.76 -2.21 -3.68
C LYS A 38 8.75 -2.00 -4.80
N VAL A 39 7.61 -1.37 -4.55
CA VAL A 39 6.58 -1.21 -5.58
C VAL A 39 6.99 -0.20 -6.64
N GLN A 40 7.78 0.82 -6.29
CA GLN A 40 8.39 1.73 -7.27
C GLN A 40 9.33 0.97 -8.22
N GLN A 41 10.15 0.04 -7.70
CA GLN A 41 10.97 -0.84 -8.53
C GLN A 41 10.14 -1.76 -9.45
N LEU A 42 8.90 -2.08 -9.05
CA LEU A 42 7.94 -2.84 -9.86
C LEU A 42 7.15 -1.96 -10.85
N GLY A 43 7.44 -0.66 -10.93
CA GLY A 43 6.84 0.28 -11.88
C GLY A 43 5.59 1.01 -11.37
N TYR A 44 5.25 0.89 -10.08
CA TYR A 44 4.12 1.66 -9.52
C TYR A 44 4.52 3.12 -9.30
N VAL A 45 3.91 4.03 -10.08
CA VAL A 45 4.33 5.44 -10.16
C VAL A 45 3.58 6.35 -9.19
N THR A 46 2.33 6.03 -8.85
CA THR A 46 1.46 6.86 -8.01
C THR A 46 1.30 6.35 -6.58
N ALA A 47 1.94 5.23 -6.23
CA ALA A 47 1.84 4.61 -4.90
C ALA A 47 2.30 5.55 -3.78
N ARG A 48 1.53 5.62 -2.68
CA ARG A 48 1.78 6.55 -1.56
C ARG A 48 2.00 5.83 -0.25
N ASN A 49 2.88 6.36 0.60
CA ASN A 49 3.05 5.91 1.98
C ASN A 49 2.23 6.79 2.91
N TYR A 50 1.35 6.19 3.72
CA TYR A 50 0.81 6.86 4.88
C TYR A 50 1.79 6.72 6.07
N THR A 51 2.62 7.73 6.25
CA THR A 51 3.73 7.75 7.22
C THR A 51 3.26 7.74 8.68
N GLY A 52 2.10 8.32 8.98
CA GLY A 52 1.50 8.29 10.32
C GLY A 52 1.07 6.88 10.76
N GLY A 53 0.72 6.03 9.80
CA GLY A 53 0.29 4.66 10.04
C GLY A 53 -0.93 4.57 10.96
N TYR A 54 -1.15 3.35 11.48
CA TYR A 54 -2.22 3.09 12.44
C TYR A 54 -2.09 3.92 13.72
N SER A 55 -0.86 4.16 14.20
CA SER A 55 -0.64 4.92 15.43
C SER A 55 -1.15 6.36 15.36
N GLU A 56 -0.96 7.05 14.24
CA GLU A 56 -1.53 8.39 14.04
C GLU A 56 -3.05 8.33 13.87
N TRP A 57 -3.53 7.38 13.07
CA TRP A 57 -4.97 7.20 12.82
C TRP A 57 -5.74 6.89 14.11
N SER A 58 -5.27 5.95 14.94
CA SER A 58 -5.89 5.55 16.20
C SER A 58 -6.02 6.73 17.16
N LYS A 59 -4.98 7.58 17.25
CA LYS A 59 -5.00 8.79 18.07
C LYS A 59 -6.02 9.82 17.59
N LYS A 60 -6.19 9.98 16.27
CA LYS A 60 -7.15 10.91 15.68
C LYS A 60 -8.59 10.43 15.83
N GLU A 61 -8.81 9.13 15.72
CA GLU A 61 -10.15 8.51 15.78
C GLU A 61 -10.58 8.12 17.20
N GLY A 62 -9.74 8.36 18.22
CA GLY A 62 -10.03 7.98 19.61
C GLY A 62 -10.15 6.47 19.83
N LYS A 63 -9.39 5.68 19.06
CA LYS A 63 -9.36 4.21 19.09
C LYS A 63 -8.22 3.69 19.96
#